data_AF-A0A0Q5IJJ0-F1
#
_entry.id   AF-A0A0Q5IJJ0-F1
#
_cell.length_a   1.000
_cell.length_b   1.000
_cell.length_c   1.000
_cell.angle_alpha   90.00
_cell.angle_beta   90.00
_cell.angle_gamma   90.00
#
_symmetry.space_group_name_H-M   'P 1'
#
loop_
_entity.id
_entity.type
_entity.pdbx_description
1 polymer ?
#
loop_
_entity_poly.entity_id
_entity_poly.type
_entity_poly.pdbx_seq_one_letter_code
_entity_poly.pdbx_strand_id
1 'polypeptide(L)'
;MTRQHLLLLLPALFLAACGQVPSVPPVAALPGVTAPSTPVPQTLPGVFQINFQGIGTDALTSRVQALSPSSLGAQGLISAPDQFTFSPVIVQTFAVTATGIRHVRVTYRVTNNTGQTLRNPKLVAVVPQGSMTDSVFTNVRYYDGSDASAATSKLSLVQAQSADTSTGTAVTDPLANILLTDLDVSQVDTVGKGIKAMTQIGWALTTPSTSGLAAFMAPGDSTLVTFGVNVPMTSAANGGATKDPFSFSLNVTAVRDAEPLVALSSAVKQWDSTS
;
A
#
# COMPACT_ATOMS: atom_id res chain seq x y z
N MET A 1 38.73 -36.94 -14.68
CA MET A 1 40.03 -36.21 -14.68
C MET A 1 39.73 -34.78 -14.24
N THR A 2 39.69 -34.51 -12.92
CA THR A 2 40.79 -34.13 -11.99
C THR A 2 41.10 -32.63 -11.95
N ARG A 3 41.21 -32.11 -10.70
CA ARG A 3 41.64 -30.78 -10.18
C ARG A 3 40.47 -29.86 -9.79
N GLN A 4 40.12 -29.58 -8.52
CA GLN A 4 40.81 -29.54 -7.22
C GLN A 4 42.02 -28.59 -7.18
N HIS A 5 41.87 -27.43 -6.52
CA HIS A 5 42.85 -26.65 -5.71
C HIS A 5 42.11 -25.44 -5.07
N LEU A 6 41.94 -25.37 -3.74
CA LEU A 6 42.87 -24.88 -2.69
C LEU A 6 42.65 -23.35 -2.44
N LEU A 7 41.82 -22.92 -1.47
CA LEU A 7 42.11 -22.62 -0.04
C LEU A 7 43.18 -21.52 0.21
N LEU A 8 42.74 -20.36 0.73
CA LEU A 8 43.47 -19.31 1.47
C LEU A 8 42.42 -18.26 1.93
N LEU A 9 41.79 -18.31 3.12
CA LEU A 9 42.28 -18.10 4.50
C LEU A 9 43.16 -16.84 4.69
N LEU A 10 42.51 -15.72 5.02
CA LEU A 10 43.13 -14.59 5.73
C LEU A 10 42.22 -14.15 6.90
N PRO A 11 42.55 -14.50 8.15
CA PRO A 11 42.02 -13.85 9.34
C PRO A 11 43.05 -12.84 9.86
N ALA A 12 42.80 -11.55 9.67
CA ALA A 12 43.60 -10.49 10.30
C ALA A 12 42.94 -10.09 11.63
N LEU A 13 43.34 -10.78 12.69
CA LEU A 13 43.25 -10.28 14.06
C LEU A 13 44.13 -9.03 14.20
N PHE A 14 43.56 -7.91 14.61
CA PHE A 14 44.31 -6.86 15.28
C PHE A 14 43.77 -6.66 16.69
N LEU A 15 44.61 -7.05 17.66
CA LEU A 15 44.53 -6.69 19.06
C LEU A 15 44.92 -5.21 19.25
N ALA A 16 44.03 -4.43 19.85
CA ALA A 16 44.30 -3.18 20.59
C ALA A 16 43.00 -2.82 21.33
N ALA A 17 42.92 -2.43 22.59
CA ALA A 17 43.91 -2.18 23.63
C ALA A 17 43.18 -2.28 24.98
N CYS A 18 43.91 -2.69 26.03
CA CYS A 18 43.47 -2.65 27.41
C CYS A 18 43.28 -1.20 27.87
N GLY A 19 42.08 -0.89 28.35
CA GLY A 19 41.77 0.34 29.08
C GLY A 19 40.78 0.02 30.19
N GLN A 20 41.28 -0.47 31.32
CA GLN A 20 40.50 -0.73 32.53
C GLN A 20 40.18 0.60 33.21
N VAL A 21 38.92 1.02 33.15
CA VAL A 21 38.37 2.16 33.90
C VAL A 21 37.80 1.63 35.24
N PRO A 22 38.05 2.31 36.37
CA PRO A 22 37.67 1.84 37.70
C PRO A 22 36.17 1.60 37.88
N SER A 23 35.86 0.46 38.49
CA SER A 23 34.54 0.01 38.91
C SER A 23 33.97 0.88 40.03
N VAL A 24 33.02 1.75 39.71
CA VAL A 24 32.14 2.39 40.69
C VAL A 24 31.05 1.38 41.08
N PRO A 25 30.85 1.07 42.38
CA PRO A 25 29.78 0.18 42.80
C PRO A 25 28.41 0.84 42.54
N PRO A 26 27.49 0.18 41.80
CA PRO A 26 26.15 0.70 41.60
C PRO A 26 25.36 0.65 42.91
N VAL A 27 24.82 1.80 43.31
CA VAL A 27 23.74 1.89 44.30
C VAL A 27 22.56 1.11 43.74
N ALA A 28 22.07 0.12 44.49
CA ALA A 28 20.89 -0.64 44.14
C ALA A 28 19.65 0.28 44.19
N ALA A 29 19.32 0.87 43.04
CA ALA A 29 18.01 1.44 42.83
C ALA A 29 17.00 0.29 42.85
N LEU A 30 15.97 0.40 43.70
CA LEU A 30 14.83 -0.53 43.67
C LEU A 30 14.31 -0.64 42.22
N PRO A 31 13.87 -1.82 41.77
CA PRO A 31 13.18 -1.94 40.50
C PRO A 31 11.87 -1.16 40.60
N GLY A 32 11.89 0.09 40.13
CA GLY A 32 10.68 0.80 39.82
C GLY A 32 9.97 0.00 38.74
N VAL A 33 8.79 -0.54 39.07
CA VAL A 33 7.87 -1.09 38.09
C VAL A 33 7.53 0.07 37.15
N THR A 34 8.21 0.15 36.02
CA THR A 34 7.79 0.98 34.90
C THR A 34 6.44 0.44 34.46
N ALA A 35 5.39 1.21 34.69
CA ALA A 35 4.07 0.95 34.14
C ALA A 35 4.21 0.69 32.63
N PRO A 36 3.46 -0.26 32.04
CA PRO A 36 3.48 -0.48 30.60
C PRO A 36 3.19 0.86 29.91
N SER A 37 4.16 1.40 29.17
CA SER A 37 3.93 2.61 28.39
C SER A 37 2.89 2.29 27.32
N THR A 38 1.77 3.01 27.38
CA THR A 38 0.65 2.98 26.43
C THR A 38 1.19 3.05 25.00
N PRO A 39 0.78 2.18 24.06
CA PRO A 39 1.24 2.29 22.69
C PRO A 39 0.76 3.62 22.12
N VAL A 40 1.68 4.52 21.76
CA VAL A 40 1.37 5.66 20.88
C VAL A 40 2.12 5.48 19.57
N PRO A 41 1.52 4.74 18.62
CA PRO A 41 1.84 4.98 17.23
C PRO A 41 0.55 5.08 16.41
N GLN A 42 0.18 6.29 15.99
CA GLN A 42 -0.79 6.45 14.92
C GLN A 42 -0.63 7.80 14.23
N THR A 43 0.01 7.80 13.07
CA THR A 43 -0.49 8.60 11.95
C THR A 43 -0.33 7.77 10.69
N LEU A 44 -1.40 7.13 10.26
CA LEU A 44 -1.81 6.93 8.87
C LEU A 44 -3.23 7.52 8.87
N PRO A 45 -3.71 8.28 7.87
CA PRO A 45 -3.46 8.16 6.43
C PRO A 45 -3.21 9.49 5.68
N GLY A 46 -2.37 9.45 4.64
CA GLY A 46 -2.40 10.44 3.55
C GLY A 46 -3.11 9.83 2.35
N VAL A 47 -3.75 10.64 1.51
CA VAL A 47 -4.27 10.14 0.23
C VAL A 47 -3.12 10.13 -0.78
N PHE A 48 -2.85 8.96 -1.35
CA PHE A 48 -2.01 8.82 -2.52
C PHE A 48 -2.89 8.78 -3.76
N GLN A 49 -2.51 9.57 -4.75
CA GLN A 49 -3.16 9.58 -6.05
C GLN A 49 -2.24 8.93 -7.08
N ILE A 50 -2.71 7.83 -7.66
CA ILE A 50 -2.03 7.09 -8.72
C ILE A 50 -2.61 7.61 -10.03
N ASN A 51 -1.83 8.40 -10.74
CA ASN A 51 -2.19 8.98 -12.02
C ASN A 51 -1.84 8.00 -13.14
N PHE A 52 -2.81 7.74 -14.02
CA PHE A 52 -2.66 6.94 -15.23
C PHE A 52 -2.83 7.87 -16.43
N GLN A 53 -1.92 7.80 -17.40
CA GLN A 53 -1.97 8.66 -18.59
C GLN A 53 -1.50 7.90 -19.81
N GLY A 54 -2.14 8.10 -20.96
CA GLY A 54 -1.83 7.33 -22.16
C GLY A 54 -2.55 5.99 -22.21
N ILE A 55 -3.72 5.88 -21.58
CA ILE A 55 -4.52 4.65 -21.61
C ILE A 55 -4.87 4.33 -23.06
N GLY A 56 -4.45 3.14 -23.48
CA GLY A 56 -4.66 2.66 -24.84
C GLY A 56 -3.65 3.10 -25.88
N THR A 57 -2.52 3.66 -25.45
CA THR A 57 -1.36 3.94 -26.32
C THR A 57 -0.13 3.16 -25.88
N ASP A 58 0.89 3.13 -26.73
CA ASP A 58 2.20 2.54 -26.41
C ASP A 58 3.01 3.41 -25.42
N ALA A 59 2.55 4.63 -25.15
CA ALA A 59 3.17 5.59 -24.24
C ALA A 59 2.41 5.69 -22.90
N LEU A 60 1.85 4.58 -22.43
CA LEU A 60 1.20 4.52 -21.13
C LEU A 60 2.20 4.81 -20.00
N THR A 61 1.86 5.75 -19.13
CA THR A 61 2.66 6.11 -17.96
C THR A 61 1.81 6.10 -16.70
N SER A 62 2.48 5.93 -15.55
CA SER A 62 1.82 6.09 -14.27
C SER A 62 2.74 6.72 -13.22
N ARG A 63 2.18 7.59 -12.39
CA ARG A 63 2.89 8.30 -11.32
C ARG A 63 2.05 8.31 -10.05
N VAL A 64 2.69 8.09 -8.90
CA VAL A 64 2.05 8.28 -7.60
C VAL A 64 2.45 9.64 -7.05
N GLN A 65 1.48 10.37 -6.52
CA GLN A 65 1.71 11.60 -5.77
C GLN A 65 0.94 11.53 -4.44
N ALA A 66 1.56 11.98 -3.37
CA ALA A 66 0.83 12.25 -2.14
C ALA A 66 0.01 13.54 -2.33
N LEU A 67 -1.27 13.51 -1.94
CA LEU A 67 -2.10 14.71 -1.95
C LEU A 67 -1.85 15.49 -0.66
N SER A 68 -1.29 16.68 -0.81
CA SER A 68 -1.11 17.60 0.31
C SER A 68 -2.47 18.10 0.81
N PRO A 69 -2.64 18.26 2.13
CA PRO A 69 -3.78 18.93 2.77
C PRO A 69 -4.35 20.14 2.03
N SER A 70 -3.48 21.03 1.55
CA SER A 70 -3.84 22.28 0.90
C SER A 70 -4.45 22.13 -0.49
N SER A 71 -4.26 20.98 -1.14
CA SER A 71 -4.86 20.66 -2.45
C SER A 71 -6.28 20.09 -2.34
N LEU A 72 -6.70 19.73 -1.12
CA LEU A 72 -8.03 19.21 -0.79
C LEU A 72 -8.77 20.33 -0.06
N GLY A 73 -9.79 20.91 -0.68
CA GLY A 73 -10.39 22.20 -0.30
C GLY A 73 -11.13 22.28 1.05
N ALA A 74 -10.74 21.55 2.09
CA ALA A 74 -11.35 21.60 3.41
C ALA A 74 -10.29 21.74 4.52
N GLN A 75 -10.53 22.69 5.43
CA GLN A 75 -9.62 23.23 6.43
C GLN A 75 -9.01 22.15 7.37
N GLY A 76 -7.70 22.27 7.64
CA GLY A 76 -7.06 21.71 8.84
C GLY A 76 -6.52 20.26 8.75
N LEU A 77 -6.03 19.81 7.59
CA LEU A 77 -5.54 18.42 7.45
C LEU A 77 -4.04 18.31 7.80
N ILE A 78 -3.66 17.27 8.55
CA ILE A 78 -2.25 16.94 8.84
C ILE A 78 -1.72 16.03 7.73
N SER A 79 -0.68 16.50 7.04
CA SER A 79 -0.03 15.81 5.92
C SER A 79 0.59 14.46 6.38
N ALA A 80 0.44 13.40 5.58
CA ALA A 80 1.16 12.12 5.73
C ALA A 80 2.02 11.71 4.49
N PRO A 81 2.67 12.66 3.76
CA PRO A 81 3.27 12.41 2.45
C PRO A 81 4.53 11.53 2.51
N ASP A 82 5.13 11.35 3.69
CA ASP A 82 6.45 10.72 3.82
C ASP A 82 6.40 9.27 4.32
N GLN A 83 5.22 8.65 4.33
CA GLN A 83 5.04 7.34 4.96
C GLN A 83 5.36 6.17 4.02
N PHE A 84 5.17 6.39 2.71
CA PHE A 84 5.49 5.42 1.68
C PHE A 84 6.13 6.09 0.47
N THR A 85 7.16 5.45 -0.08
CA THR A 85 7.68 5.80 -1.41
C THR A 85 7.23 4.78 -2.43
N PHE A 86 6.84 5.26 -3.62
CA PHE A 86 6.43 4.45 -4.75
C PHE A 86 7.43 4.62 -5.89
N SER A 87 8.06 3.52 -6.31
CA SER A 87 8.92 3.50 -7.50
C SER A 87 8.25 2.66 -8.58
N PRO A 88 7.96 3.22 -9.78
CA PRO A 88 7.31 2.47 -10.84
C PRO A 88 8.21 1.31 -11.29
N VAL A 89 7.62 0.13 -11.43
CA VAL A 89 8.31 -1.08 -11.89
C VAL A 89 7.84 -1.43 -13.30
N ILE A 90 6.52 -1.62 -13.47
CA ILE A 90 5.90 -1.99 -14.75
C ILE A 90 4.60 -1.21 -14.90
N VAL A 91 4.33 -0.74 -16.12
CA VAL A 91 3.08 -0.10 -16.53
C VAL A 91 2.64 -0.72 -17.85
N GLN A 92 1.48 -1.34 -17.88
CA GLN A 92 1.00 -2.11 -19.03
C GLN A 92 -0.50 -2.00 -19.23
N THR A 93 -0.92 -2.15 -20.47
CA THR A 93 -2.33 -2.30 -20.83
C THR A 93 -2.48 -3.30 -21.97
N PHE A 94 -3.62 -3.99 -22.00
CA PHE A 94 -4.05 -4.79 -23.14
C PHE A 94 -5.57 -4.68 -23.27
N ALA A 95 -6.10 -4.98 -24.45
CA ALA A 95 -7.53 -4.95 -24.70
C ALA A 95 -8.02 -6.35 -25.09
N VAL A 96 -9.17 -6.72 -24.54
CA VAL A 96 -9.92 -7.89 -24.99
C VAL A 96 -11.09 -7.37 -25.83
N THR A 97 -10.94 -7.49 -27.16
CA THR A 97 -11.90 -6.94 -28.12
C THR A 97 -13.28 -7.58 -28.01
N ALA A 98 -13.34 -8.88 -27.67
CA ALA A 98 -14.59 -9.62 -27.51
C ALA A 98 -15.47 -9.08 -26.38
N THR A 99 -14.87 -8.60 -25.28
CA THR A 99 -15.61 -8.01 -24.15
C THR A 99 -15.67 -6.49 -24.23
N GLY A 100 -14.89 -5.87 -25.12
CA GLY A 100 -14.75 -4.43 -25.18
C GLY A 100 -14.15 -3.84 -23.90
N ILE A 101 -13.22 -4.54 -23.25
CA ILE A 101 -12.58 -4.08 -22.02
C ILE A 101 -11.09 -3.91 -22.27
N ARG A 102 -10.57 -2.76 -21.84
CA ARG A 102 -9.15 -2.49 -21.72
C ARG A 102 -8.72 -2.70 -20.27
N HIS A 103 -7.77 -3.59 -20.08
CA HIS A 103 -7.19 -3.92 -18.79
C HIS A 103 -5.94 -3.06 -18.60
N VAL A 104 -5.84 -2.38 -17.47
CA VAL A 104 -4.69 -1.56 -17.08
C VAL A 104 -4.06 -2.20 -15.85
N ARG A 105 -2.75 -2.41 -15.91
CA ARG A 105 -1.94 -2.97 -14.82
C ARG A 105 -0.75 -2.08 -14.55
N VAL A 106 -0.60 -1.65 -13.31
CA VAL A 106 0.59 -0.90 -12.87
C VAL A 106 1.17 -1.53 -11.62
N THR A 107 2.46 -1.83 -11.64
CA THR A 107 3.21 -2.36 -10.50
C THR A 107 4.17 -1.31 -9.96
N TYR A 108 4.11 -1.07 -8.67
CA TYR A 108 5.03 -0.24 -7.92
C TYR A 108 5.82 -1.07 -6.91
N ARG A 109 7.08 -0.69 -6.71
CA ARG A 109 7.79 -1.00 -5.48
C ARG A 109 7.38 0.03 -4.43
N VAL A 110 6.86 -0.45 -3.31
CA VAL A 110 6.38 0.35 -2.19
C VAL A 110 7.32 0.16 -1.02
N THR A 111 7.91 1.24 -0.52
CA THR A 111 8.85 1.22 0.61
C THR A 111 8.21 1.86 1.84
N ASN A 112 8.28 1.20 3.00
CA ASN A 112 7.77 1.73 4.26
C ASN A 112 8.78 2.71 4.87
N ASN A 113 8.40 3.98 4.97
CA ASN A 113 9.24 5.04 5.54
C ASN A 113 8.71 5.57 6.87
N THR A 114 7.70 4.92 7.47
CA THR A 114 7.02 5.39 8.69
C THR A 114 7.88 5.37 9.96
N GLY A 115 9.10 4.82 9.89
CA GLY A 115 9.94 4.58 11.07
C GLY A 115 9.40 3.51 12.01
N GLN A 116 8.29 2.85 11.68
CA GLN A 116 7.66 1.79 12.45
C GLN A 116 7.41 0.53 11.62
N THR A 117 7.43 -0.63 12.29
CA THR A 117 6.98 -1.88 11.68
C THR A 117 5.46 -1.85 11.52
N LEU A 118 4.97 -2.16 10.31
CA LEU A 118 3.54 -2.20 10.00
C LEU A 118 3.02 -3.62 10.03
N ARG A 119 1.89 -3.84 10.70
CA ARG A 119 1.19 -5.13 10.77
C ARG A 119 0.14 -5.23 9.66
N ASN A 120 0.26 -6.22 8.80
CA ASN A 120 -0.62 -6.47 7.65
C ASN A 120 -0.93 -5.19 6.84
N PRO A 121 0.10 -4.44 6.39
CA PRO A 121 -0.14 -3.19 5.69
C PRO A 121 -0.93 -3.43 4.39
N LYS A 122 -1.89 -2.55 4.12
CA LYS A 122 -2.79 -2.60 2.96
C LYS A 122 -2.89 -1.21 2.35
N LEU A 123 -3.16 -1.15 1.04
CA LEU A 123 -3.63 0.06 0.37
C LEU A 123 -5.12 -0.08 0.10
N VAL A 124 -5.93 0.85 0.59
CA VAL A 124 -7.39 0.84 0.47
C VAL A 124 -7.81 1.96 -0.46
N ALA A 125 -8.71 1.68 -1.39
CA ALA A 125 -9.24 2.72 -2.27
C ALA A 125 -10.15 3.67 -1.48
N VAL A 126 -10.08 4.96 -1.78
CA VAL A 126 -10.80 6.00 -1.03
C VAL A 126 -11.44 7.01 -1.95
N VAL A 127 -12.58 7.55 -1.54
CA VAL A 127 -13.13 8.76 -2.13
C VAL A 127 -12.44 9.94 -1.47
N PRO A 128 -11.65 10.75 -2.20
CA PRO A 128 -10.97 11.89 -1.59
C PRO A 128 -11.97 12.99 -1.22
N GLN A 129 -11.64 13.75 -0.18
CA GLN A 129 -12.39 14.93 0.22
C GLN A 129 -12.33 16.00 -0.87
N GLY A 130 -13.46 16.65 -1.15
CA GLY A 130 -13.59 17.58 -2.27
C GLY A 130 -13.86 16.91 -3.63
N SER A 131 -13.94 15.57 -3.68
CA SER A 131 -14.47 14.90 -4.86
C SER A 131 -15.94 15.27 -5.06
N MET A 132 -16.27 15.72 -6.28
CA MET A 132 -17.64 15.97 -6.73
C MET A 132 -18.43 14.68 -6.99
N THR A 133 -17.74 13.54 -7.00
CA THR A 133 -18.32 12.21 -7.21
C THR A 133 -18.04 11.31 -6.00
N ASP A 134 -18.86 10.28 -5.79
CA ASP A 134 -18.60 9.24 -4.79
C ASP A 134 -17.68 8.14 -5.32
N SER A 135 -16.75 8.49 -6.22
CA SER A 135 -15.81 7.56 -6.82
C SER A 135 -14.43 7.66 -6.22
N VAL A 136 -13.74 6.52 -6.21
CA VAL A 136 -12.30 6.43 -5.94
C VAL A 136 -11.46 6.95 -7.11
N PHE A 137 -12.06 7.06 -8.29
CA PHE A 137 -11.43 7.61 -9.47
C PHE A 137 -11.73 9.11 -9.62
N THR A 138 -10.69 9.89 -9.90
CA THR A 138 -10.77 11.35 -10.14
C THR A 138 -10.04 11.72 -11.44
N ASN A 139 -10.15 12.97 -11.88
CA ASN A 139 -9.43 13.51 -13.05
C ASN A 139 -9.58 12.66 -14.33
N VAL A 140 -10.76 12.06 -14.53
CA VAL A 140 -11.03 11.25 -15.72
C VAL A 140 -11.16 12.16 -16.93
N ARG A 141 -10.31 11.96 -17.95
CA ARG A 141 -10.28 12.77 -19.18
C ARG A 141 -10.28 11.89 -20.43
N TYR A 142 -10.88 12.39 -21.50
CA TYR A 142 -10.76 11.82 -22.84
C TYR A 142 -9.40 12.17 -23.47
N TYR A 143 -9.12 11.60 -24.64
CA TYR A 143 -7.85 11.82 -25.38
C TYR A 143 -7.57 13.30 -25.69
N ASP A 144 -8.61 14.08 -25.96
CA ASP A 144 -8.53 15.52 -26.25
C ASP A 144 -8.38 16.39 -24.98
N GLY A 145 -8.29 15.77 -23.79
CA GLY A 145 -8.19 16.45 -22.50
C GLY A 145 -9.53 16.99 -21.97
N SER A 146 -10.64 16.79 -22.70
CA SER A 146 -11.97 17.17 -22.22
C SER A 146 -12.41 16.31 -21.03
N ASP A 147 -13.32 16.86 -20.22
CA ASP A 147 -13.81 16.18 -19.02
C ASP A 147 -14.56 14.89 -19.38
N ALA A 148 -14.17 13.80 -18.73
CA ALA A 148 -14.79 12.49 -18.85
C ALA A 148 -15.32 12.01 -17.48
N SER A 149 -15.65 12.92 -16.58
CA SER A 149 -16.21 12.61 -15.26
C SER A 149 -17.42 11.68 -15.30
N ALA A 150 -18.25 11.74 -16.35
CA ALA A 150 -19.37 10.81 -16.56
C ALA A 150 -18.94 9.35 -16.81
N ALA A 151 -17.70 9.10 -17.24
CA ALA A 151 -17.15 7.76 -17.44
C ALA A 151 -16.59 7.14 -16.15
N THR A 152 -16.49 7.92 -15.07
CA THR A 152 -15.90 7.50 -13.78
C THR A 152 -16.56 6.23 -13.22
N SER A 153 -17.89 6.12 -13.29
CA SER A 153 -18.64 4.96 -12.78
C SER A 153 -18.47 3.68 -13.62
N LYS A 154 -17.89 3.81 -14.82
CA LYS A 154 -17.60 2.67 -15.71
C LYS A 154 -16.25 2.02 -15.39
N LEU A 155 -15.36 2.74 -14.70
CA LEU A 155 -14.08 2.21 -14.27
C LEU A 155 -14.29 1.26 -13.10
N SER A 156 -13.60 0.12 -13.11
CA SER A 156 -13.71 -0.87 -12.03
C SER A 156 -12.35 -1.33 -11.56
N LEU A 157 -12.22 -1.45 -10.24
CA LEU A 157 -11.05 -2.04 -9.61
C LEU A 157 -11.13 -3.56 -9.74
N VAL A 158 -10.02 -4.18 -10.13
CA VAL A 158 -9.89 -5.63 -10.26
C VAL A 158 -8.53 -6.07 -9.72
N GLN A 159 -8.42 -7.35 -9.36
CA GLN A 159 -7.09 -7.96 -9.33
C GLN A 159 -6.50 -7.83 -10.73
N ALA A 160 -5.22 -7.47 -10.83
CA ALA A 160 -4.63 -7.24 -12.13
C ALA A 160 -4.72 -8.50 -13.00
N GLN A 161 -4.92 -8.28 -14.30
CA GLN A 161 -5.15 -9.35 -15.25
C GLN A 161 -3.98 -9.43 -16.23
N SER A 162 -3.82 -10.58 -16.86
CA SER A 162 -2.92 -10.81 -17.99
C SER A 162 -3.73 -11.31 -19.18
N ALA A 163 -3.19 -11.10 -20.39
CA ALA A 163 -3.79 -11.65 -21.60
C ALA A 163 -3.42 -13.13 -21.71
N ASP A 164 -4.43 -13.99 -21.80
CA ASP A 164 -4.26 -15.35 -22.29
C ASP A 164 -4.39 -15.35 -23.81
N THR A 165 -3.26 -15.45 -24.50
CA THR A 165 -3.20 -15.40 -25.97
C THR A 165 -3.74 -16.67 -26.62
N SER A 166 -3.89 -17.78 -25.89
CA SER A 166 -4.44 -19.03 -26.41
C SER A 166 -5.96 -18.98 -26.51
N THR A 167 -6.62 -18.32 -25.55
CA THR A 167 -8.08 -18.17 -25.51
C THR A 167 -8.56 -16.79 -25.97
N GLY A 168 -7.66 -15.81 -26.08
CA GLY A 168 -8.00 -14.42 -26.38
C GLY A 168 -8.78 -13.75 -25.24
N THR A 169 -8.61 -14.22 -24.00
CA THR A 169 -9.34 -13.73 -22.82
C THR A 169 -8.40 -13.07 -21.82
N ALA A 170 -8.99 -12.34 -20.86
CA ALA A 170 -8.27 -11.85 -19.69
C ALA A 170 -8.38 -12.86 -18.55
N VAL A 171 -7.24 -13.24 -17.98
CA VAL A 171 -7.17 -14.10 -16.80
C VAL A 171 -6.54 -13.33 -15.64
N THR A 172 -6.89 -13.69 -14.42
CA THR A 172 -6.26 -13.12 -13.23
C THR A 172 -4.75 -13.39 -13.26
N ASP A 173 -3.95 -12.36 -13.02
CA ASP A 173 -2.50 -12.50 -12.90
C ASP A 173 -2.16 -13.13 -11.54
N PRO A 174 -1.58 -14.35 -11.51
CA PRO A 174 -1.22 -15.01 -10.26
C PRO A 174 -0.07 -14.32 -9.51
N LEU A 175 0.68 -13.43 -10.18
CA LEU A 175 1.77 -12.66 -9.56
C LEU A 175 1.31 -11.31 -9.03
N ALA A 176 0.08 -10.87 -9.34
CA ALA A 176 -0.48 -9.63 -8.83
C ALA A 176 -1.04 -9.80 -7.42
N ASN A 177 -0.99 -8.73 -6.63
CA ASN A 177 -1.61 -8.70 -5.31
C ASN A 177 -3.12 -8.97 -5.41
N ILE A 178 -3.62 -9.82 -4.52
CA ILE A 178 -5.05 -10.11 -4.42
C ILE A 178 -5.80 -8.81 -4.11
N LEU A 179 -6.87 -8.55 -4.84
CA LEU A 179 -7.82 -7.51 -4.51
C LEU A 179 -8.70 -8.01 -3.36
N LEU A 180 -8.58 -7.36 -2.21
CA LEU A 180 -9.38 -7.62 -1.03
C LEU A 180 -10.71 -6.88 -1.15
N THR A 181 -11.81 -7.55 -0.83
CA THR A 181 -13.13 -6.96 -0.62
C THR A 181 -13.54 -7.12 0.84
N ASP A 182 -14.62 -6.45 1.24
CA ASP A 182 -15.22 -6.58 2.56
C ASP A 182 -14.24 -6.29 3.71
N LEU A 183 -13.28 -5.39 3.47
CA LEU A 183 -12.36 -4.90 4.49
C LEU A 183 -13.12 -4.16 5.59
N ASP A 184 -12.91 -4.55 6.84
CA ASP A 184 -13.38 -3.77 7.98
C ASP A 184 -12.50 -2.51 8.13
N VAL A 185 -13.08 -1.38 7.72
CA VAL A 185 -12.47 -0.05 7.82
C VAL A 185 -13.13 0.81 8.91
N SER A 186 -13.99 0.22 9.74
CA SER A 186 -14.78 0.95 10.75
C SER A 186 -13.91 1.65 11.80
N GLN A 187 -12.71 1.12 12.05
CA GLN A 187 -11.75 1.64 13.03
C GLN A 187 -10.71 2.59 12.40
N VAL A 188 -10.79 2.86 11.10
CA VAL A 188 -9.84 3.76 10.43
C VAL A 188 -10.27 5.21 10.66
N ASP A 189 -9.42 5.98 11.32
CA ASP A 189 -9.63 7.42 11.48
C ASP A 189 -9.35 8.17 10.17
N THR A 190 -10.41 8.74 9.60
CA THR A 190 -10.36 9.56 8.39
C THR A 190 -10.46 11.06 8.66
N VAL A 191 -10.65 11.46 9.92
CA VAL A 191 -10.90 12.86 10.29
C VAL A 191 -9.64 13.68 10.04
N GLY A 192 -9.77 14.73 9.23
CA GLY A 192 -8.64 15.60 8.93
C GLY A 192 -7.60 14.94 8.00
N LYS A 193 -7.98 13.91 7.23
CA LYS A 193 -7.08 13.12 6.36
C LYS A 193 -7.34 13.27 4.87
N GLY A 194 -8.26 14.15 4.49
CA GLY A 194 -8.60 14.35 3.09
C GLY A 194 -9.36 13.18 2.46
N ILE A 195 -10.03 12.36 3.29
CA ILE A 195 -10.82 11.21 2.88
C ILE A 195 -12.30 11.54 3.16
N LYS A 196 -13.13 11.51 2.11
CA LYS A 196 -14.59 11.63 2.23
C LYS A 196 -15.20 10.31 2.68
N ALA A 197 -14.77 9.21 2.08
CA ALA A 197 -15.25 7.87 2.39
C ALA A 197 -14.15 6.84 2.14
N MET A 198 -14.05 5.86 3.05
CA MET A 198 -13.25 4.65 2.84
C MET A 198 -14.08 3.65 2.05
N THR A 199 -13.47 2.98 1.08
CA THR A 199 -14.08 1.77 0.52
C THR A 199 -13.66 0.56 1.34
N GLN A 200 -14.35 -0.56 1.12
CA GLN A 200 -13.96 -1.87 1.65
C GLN A 200 -13.08 -2.66 0.67
N ILE A 201 -12.49 -1.98 -0.33
CA ILE A 201 -11.70 -2.57 -1.41
C ILE A 201 -10.24 -2.12 -1.31
N GLY A 202 -9.30 -3.05 -1.43
CA GLY A 202 -7.88 -2.72 -1.36
C GLY A 202 -6.94 -3.83 -1.81
N TRP A 203 -5.64 -3.61 -1.59
CA TRP A 203 -4.57 -4.54 -1.93
C TRP A 203 -3.72 -4.79 -0.70
N ALA A 204 -3.46 -6.06 -0.40
CA ALA A 204 -2.47 -6.43 0.61
C ALA A 204 -1.07 -6.06 0.08
N LEU A 205 -0.28 -5.32 0.86
CA LEU A 205 1.11 -5.03 0.51
C LEU A 205 2.05 -6.20 0.80
N THR A 206 1.64 -7.06 1.72
CA THR A 206 2.36 -8.29 2.06
C THR A 206 1.45 -9.48 1.82
N THR A 207 1.99 -10.60 1.36
CA THR A 207 1.21 -11.83 1.21
C THR A 207 0.66 -12.23 2.59
N PRO A 208 -0.67 -12.30 2.78
CA PRO A 208 -1.24 -12.70 4.05
C PRO A 208 -0.74 -14.10 4.43
N SER A 209 -0.37 -14.31 5.71
CA SER A 209 0.06 -15.65 6.12
C SER A 209 -1.09 -16.65 5.98
N THR A 210 -0.84 -17.80 5.35
CA THR A 210 -1.79 -18.91 5.31
C THR A 210 -2.05 -19.51 6.69
N SER A 211 -1.16 -19.26 7.65
CA SER A 211 -1.31 -19.70 9.05
C SER A 211 -2.13 -18.74 9.94
N GLY A 212 -2.70 -17.67 9.37
CA GLY A 212 -3.39 -16.63 10.14
C GLY A 212 -2.46 -15.73 10.96
N LEU A 213 -1.14 -15.93 10.85
CA LEU A 213 -0.15 -15.03 11.43
C LEU A 213 -0.14 -13.69 10.69
N ALA A 214 0.14 -12.63 11.43
CA ALA A 214 0.33 -11.32 10.82
C ALA A 214 1.60 -11.31 9.96
N ALA A 215 1.49 -10.76 8.76
CA ALA A 215 2.62 -10.31 7.99
C ALA A 215 3.08 -8.94 8.51
N PHE A 216 4.39 -8.71 8.51
CA PHE A 216 4.99 -7.47 9.00
C PHE A 216 5.83 -6.82 7.90
N MET A 217 5.91 -5.50 7.92
CA MET A 217 6.76 -4.71 7.04
C MET A 217 7.55 -3.72 7.90
N ALA A 218 8.84 -3.99 8.12
CA ALA A 218 9.71 -3.15 8.91
C ALA A 218 9.99 -1.80 8.22
N PRO A 219 10.52 -0.79 8.93
CA PRO A 219 11.00 0.44 8.29
C PRO A 219 12.10 0.13 7.27
N GLY A 220 12.00 0.71 6.08
CA GLY A 220 12.92 0.48 4.96
C GLY A 220 12.57 -0.76 4.11
N ASP A 221 11.70 -1.65 4.59
CA ASP A 221 11.26 -2.80 3.79
C ASP A 221 10.52 -2.33 2.54
N SER A 222 10.66 -3.12 1.48
CA SER A 222 10.01 -2.86 0.20
C SER A 222 9.26 -4.09 -0.29
N THR A 223 8.08 -3.85 -0.85
CA THR A 223 7.24 -4.89 -1.45
C THR A 223 6.69 -4.42 -2.80
N LEU A 224 6.19 -5.35 -3.61
CA LEU A 224 5.49 -5.01 -4.84
C LEU A 224 4.00 -4.89 -4.57
N VAL A 225 3.39 -3.86 -5.16
CA VAL A 225 1.93 -3.75 -5.28
C VAL A 225 1.56 -3.58 -6.74
N THR A 226 0.58 -4.36 -7.19
CA THR A 226 0.05 -4.28 -8.55
C THR A 226 -1.42 -3.84 -8.52
N PHE A 227 -1.70 -2.67 -9.08
CA PHE A 227 -3.04 -2.14 -9.26
C PHE A 227 -3.62 -2.60 -10.60
N GLY A 228 -4.85 -3.11 -10.58
CA GLY A 228 -5.64 -3.49 -11.75
C GLY A 228 -6.86 -2.60 -11.92
N VAL A 229 -7.08 -2.09 -13.13
CA VAL A 229 -8.27 -1.32 -13.49
C VAL A 229 -8.80 -1.80 -14.82
N ASN A 230 -10.11 -2.05 -14.88
CA ASN A 230 -10.82 -2.31 -16.12
C ASN A 230 -11.48 -1.03 -16.63
N VAL A 231 -11.21 -0.73 -17.90
CA VAL A 231 -11.69 0.45 -18.62
C VAL A 231 -12.56 -0.04 -19.78
N PRO A 232 -13.89 0.12 -19.71
CA PRO A 232 -14.77 -0.22 -20.83
C PRO A 232 -14.43 0.62 -22.05
N MET A 233 -14.32 -0.04 -23.20
CA MET A 233 -14.09 0.59 -24.49
C MET A 233 -15.42 1.03 -25.09
N THR A 234 -15.41 2.20 -25.70
CA THR A 234 -16.54 2.78 -26.40
C THR A 234 -16.62 2.18 -27.78
N SER A 235 -17.79 1.65 -28.16
CA SER A 235 -18.02 1.13 -29.51
C SER A 235 -17.79 2.21 -30.57
N ALA A 236 -17.38 1.81 -31.77
CA ALA A 236 -17.18 2.73 -32.91
C ALA A 236 -18.41 3.62 -33.19
N ALA A 237 -19.63 3.06 -33.08
CA ALA A 237 -20.89 3.80 -33.27
C ALA A 237 -21.11 4.95 -32.27
N ASN A 238 -20.42 4.92 -31.12
CA ASN A 238 -20.52 5.91 -30.05
C ASN A 238 -19.27 6.78 -29.92
N GLY A 239 -18.46 6.88 -30.99
CA GLY A 239 -17.25 7.70 -31.04
C GLY A 239 -15.93 6.95 -30.84
N GLY A 240 -15.98 5.64 -30.57
CA GLY A 240 -14.79 4.79 -30.50
C GLY A 240 -13.75 5.26 -29.47
N ALA A 241 -12.47 5.01 -29.78
CA ALA A 241 -11.35 5.31 -28.89
C ALA A 241 -11.24 6.78 -28.45
N THR A 242 -11.80 7.73 -29.21
CA THR A 242 -11.80 9.15 -28.82
C THR A 242 -12.67 9.45 -27.61
N LYS A 243 -13.61 8.55 -27.29
CA LYS A 243 -14.51 8.59 -26.14
C LYS A 243 -14.13 7.60 -25.05
N ASP A 244 -12.97 6.96 -25.16
CA ASP A 244 -12.43 6.13 -24.09
C ASP A 244 -11.72 7.01 -23.05
N PRO A 245 -11.80 6.68 -21.75
CA PRO A 245 -10.96 7.29 -20.74
C PRO A 245 -9.48 7.15 -21.11
N PHE A 246 -8.80 8.27 -21.33
CA PHE A 246 -7.40 8.34 -21.73
C PHE A 246 -6.46 8.57 -20.55
N SER A 247 -6.93 9.28 -19.53
CA SER A 247 -6.23 9.45 -18.26
C SER A 247 -7.24 9.49 -17.12
N PHE A 248 -6.80 9.01 -15.95
CA PHE A 248 -7.56 9.09 -14.71
C PHE A 248 -6.61 8.94 -13.53
N SER A 249 -7.11 9.24 -12.34
CA SER A 249 -6.41 9.08 -11.08
C SER A 249 -7.15 8.06 -10.22
N LEU A 250 -6.45 7.11 -9.60
CA LEU A 250 -6.98 6.27 -8.53
C LEU A 250 -6.49 6.81 -7.19
N ASN A 251 -7.41 7.03 -6.25
CA ASN A 251 -7.06 7.50 -4.91
C ASN A 251 -7.05 6.33 -3.94
N VAL A 252 -5.93 6.17 -3.23
CA VAL A 252 -5.74 5.14 -2.22
C VAL A 252 -5.19 5.75 -0.95
N THR A 253 -5.36 5.02 0.14
CA THR A 253 -4.70 5.33 1.40
C THR A 253 -4.11 4.09 2.03
N ALA A 254 -3.05 4.25 2.80
CA ALA A 254 -2.43 3.14 3.50
C ALA A 254 -3.10 2.93 4.87
N VAL A 255 -3.38 1.67 5.18
CA VAL A 255 -3.91 1.23 6.47
C VAL A 255 -3.08 0.04 6.98
N ARG A 256 -3.21 -0.24 8.28
CA ARG A 256 -2.60 -1.40 8.94
C ARG A 256 -3.61 -1.99 9.91
N ASP A 257 -3.43 -3.25 10.27
CA ASP A 257 -4.22 -3.85 11.34
C ASP A 257 -3.84 -3.22 12.68
N ALA A 258 -4.83 -3.06 13.57
CA ALA A 258 -4.56 -2.69 14.95
C ALA A 258 -3.69 -3.76 15.64
N GLU A 259 -2.90 -3.33 16.62
CA GLU A 259 -2.27 -4.26 17.55
C GLU A 259 -3.36 -5.09 18.25
N PRO A 260 -3.21 -6.42 18.38
CA PRO A 260 -4.14 -7.20 19.17
C PRO A 260 -4.18 -6.61 20.58
N LEU A 261 -5.39 -6.36 21.09
CA LEU A 261 -5.60 -6.09 22.51
C LEU A 261 -5.12 -7.33 23.26
N VAL A 262 -3.88 -7.34 23.71
CA VAL A 262 -3.40 -8.32 24.67
C VAL A 262 -4.22 -8.05 25.92
N ALA A 263 -5.25 -8.87 26.15
CA ALA A 263 -5.89 -8.93 27.45
C ALA A 263 -4.80 -9.36 28.44
N LEU A 264 -4.20 -8.39 29.12
CA LEU A 264 -3.43 -8.62 30.33
C LEU A 264 -4.41 -9.07 31.41
N SER A 265 -4.94 -10.29 31.29
CA SER A 265 -5.49 -10.98 32.44
C SER A 265 -4.29 -11.35 33.30
N SER A 266 -3.92 -10.41 34.17
CA SER A 266 -3.11 -10.58 35.35
C SER A 266 -3.13 -12.03 35.84
N ALA A 267 -2.07 -12.76 35.55
CA ALA A 267 -1.69 -13.93 36.32
C ALA A 267 -0.93 -13.46 37.57
N VAL A 268 -1.49 -12.52 38.33
CA VAL A 268 -1.13 -12.29 39.72
C VAL A 268 -2.19 -13.00 40.54
N LYS A 269 -2.15 -14.34 40.53
CA LYS A 269 -2.74 -15.10 41.64
C LYS A 269 -1.71 -15.05 42.76
N GLN A 270 -1.83 -13.97 43.51
CA GLN A 270 -1.31 -13.72 44.85
C GLN A 270 -1.22 -15.04 45.64
N TRP A 271 -0.03 -15.64 45.70
CA TRP A 271 0.29 -16.60 46.73
C TRP A 271 0.70 -15.78 47.94
N ASP A 272 -0.28 -15.38 48.74
CA ASP A 272 -0.05 -15.20 50.15
C ASP A 272 -1.34 -15.33 50.97
N SER A 273 -1.20 -16.15 52.00
CA SER A 273 -1.98 -16.26 53.24
C SER A 273 -3.17 -17.23 53.34
N THR A 274 -3.18 -17.90 54.50
CA THR A 274 -4.02 -18.99 55.05
C THR A 274 -3.47 -20.39 54.74
N SER A 275 -2.88 -21.14 55.67
CA SER A 275 -2.74 -21.03 57.14
C SER A 275 -1.69 -22.05 57.58
#